data_AF-A0A0C2YK26-F1
#
_entry.id   AF-A0A0C2YK26-F1
#
_cell.length_a   1.000
_cell.length_b   1.000
_cell.length_c   1.000
_cell.angle_alpha   90.00
_cell.angle_beta   90.00
_cell.angle_gamma   90.00
#
_symmetry.space_group_name_H-M   'P 1'
#
loop_
_entity.id
_entity.type
_entity.pdbx_description
1 polymer ?
#
loop_
_entity_poly.entity_id
_entity_poly.type
_entity_poly.pdbx_seq_one_letter_code
_entity_poly.pdbx_strand_id
1 'polypeptide(L)'
;RYDNQGTIEDLEEAITLGRAALELQSPAHSWCPTSIYNVADYLRKKFQKFRASADLDEAISLHQSALDLCTVGHSDRSDSLYSLTLCFSNQYDNLDTIEDLEEAITLG
;
A
#
# COMPACT_ATOMS: atom_id res chain seq x y z
N ARG A 1 -3.55 14.74 6.37
CA ARG A 1 -4.95 14.31 6.13
C ARG A 1 -5.15 14.29 4.62
N TYR A 2 -5.12 13.10 4.02
CA TYR A 2 -5.36 12.91 2.59
C TYR A 2 -6.86 12.60 2.41
N ASP A 3 -7.70 13.62 2.64
CA ASP A 3 -9.15 13.54 2.43
C ASP A 3 -9.46 14.15 1.05
N ASN A 4 -9.63 13.30 0.04
CA ASN A 4 -10.35 13.54 -1.23
C ASN A 4 -10.01 14.78 -2.11
N GLN A 5 -9.02 15.60 -1.76
CA GLN A 5 -8.54 16.78 -2.51
C GLN A 5 -7.03 16.79 -2.74
N GLY A 6 -6.29 15.80 -2.23
CA GLY A 6 -4.84 15.71 -2.41
C GLY A 6 -4.47 15.46 -3.87
N THR A 7 -3.51 16.25 -4.37
CA THR A 7 -2.97 16.04 -5.71
C THR A 7 -2.04 14.82 -5.73
N ILE A 8 -1.58 14.42 -6.91
CA ILE A 8 -0.64 13.28 -7.04
C ILE A 8 0.67 13.60 -6.31
N GLU A 9 1.08 14.85 -6.42
CA GLU A 9 2.27 15.40 -5.78
C GLU A 9 2.16 15.27 -4.25
N ASP A 10 0.99 15.54 -3.66
CA ASP A 10 0.78 15.34 -2.22
C ASP A 10 0.93 13.87 -1.81
N LEU A 11 0.51 12.93 -2.67
CA LEU A 11 0.62 11.50 -2.42
C LEU A 11 2.07 11.02 -2.52
N GLU A 12 2.80 11.47 -3.55
CA GLU A 12 4.21 11.16 -3.74
C GLU A 12 5.08 11.78 -2.64
N GLU A 13 4.76 13.01 -2.22
CA GLU A 13 5.40 13.67 -1.09
C GLU A 13 5.13 12.90 0.22
N ALA A 14 3.89 12.47 0.47
CA ALA A 14 3.56 11.67 1.64
C ALA A 14 4.30 10.31 1.66
N ILE A 15 4.43 9.65 0.52
CA ILE A 15 5.21 8.40 0.38
C ILE A 15 6.70 8.68 0.65
N THR A 16 7.24 9.76 0.08
CA THR A 16 8.66 10.15 0.23
C THR A 16 8.99 10.46 1.68
N LEU A 17 8.18 11.31 2.33
CA LEU A 17 8.34 11.66 3.74
C LEU A 17 8.16 10.45 4.65
N GLY A 18 7.20 9.57 4.35
CA GLY A 18 7.00 8.34 5.09
C GLY A 18 8.20 7.39 5.00
N ARG A 19 8.79 7.22 3.82
CA ARG A 19 10.01 6.43 3.64
C ARG A 19 11.20 7.04 4.39
N ALA A 20 11.40 8.35 4.27
CA ALA A 20 12.45 9.05 5.00
C ALA A 20 12.30 8.88 6.53
N ALA A 21 11.06 8.92 7.04
CA ALA A 21 10.79 8.68 8.45
C ALA A 21 11.15 7.24 8.88
N LEU A 22 10.92 6.24 8.02
CA LEU A 22 11.32 4.86 8.28
C LEU A 22 12.85 4.69 8.27
N GLU A 23 13.56 5.38 7.37
CA GLU A 23 15.04 5.36 7.30
C GLU A 23 15.70 6.06 8.50
N LEU A 24 15.08 7.13 9.01
CA LEU A 24 15.58 7.89 10.17
C LEU A 24 15.31 7.20 11.51
N GLN A 25 14.45 6.19 11.57
CA GLN A 25 14.22 5.44 12.79
C GLN A 25 15.46 4.61 13.14
N SER A 26 16.13 5.01 14.24
CA SER A 26 17.28 4.28 14.77
C SER A 26 16.90 2.84 15.13
N PRO A 27 17.80 1.85 15.01
CA PRO A 27 17.52 0.46 15.41
C PRO A 27 17.05 0.29 16.87
N ALA A 28 17.31 1.29 17.72
CA ALA A 28 16.89 1.34 19.11
C ALA A 28 15.45 1.87 19.32
N HIS A 29 14.86 2.54 18.34
CA HIS A 29 13.47 2.94 18.31
C HIS A 29 12.73 2.07 17.31
N SER A 30 12.08 1.03 17.85
CA SER A 30 11.21 0.09 17.16
C SER A 30 10.41 0.79 16.07
N TRP A 31 10.56 0.29 14.84
CA TRP A 31 9.72 0.58 13.68
C TRP A 31 8.28 0.93 14.12
N CYS A 32 7.81 2.14 13.81
CA CYS A 32 6.46 2.55 14.20
C CYS A 32 5.46 1.89 13.24
N PRO A 33 4.61 0.95 13.70
CA PRO A 33 3.70 0.24 12.82
C PRO A 33 2.72 1.18 12.11
N THR A 34 2.35 2.28 12.76
CA THR A 34 1.50 3.34 12.18
C THR A 34 2.16 4.00 10.97
N SER A 35 3.47 4.27 11.00
CA SER A 35 4.19 4.86 9.87
C SER A 35 4.24 3.90 8.67
N ILE A 36 4.53 2.62 8.94
CA ILE A 36 4.54 1.56 7.91
C ILE A 36 3.14 1.43 7.28
N TYR A 37 2.10 1.38 8.12
CA TYR A 37 0.71 1.33 7.66
C TYR A 37 0.37 2.50 6.73
N ASN A 38 0.76 3.73 7.11
CA ASN A 38 0.44 4.92 6.31
C ASN A 38 1.12 4.89 4.93
N VAL A 39 2.41 4.50 4.88
CA VAL A 39 3.12 4.38 3.59
C VAL A 39 2.45 3.32 2.71
N ALA A 40 2.08 2.17 3.28
CA ALA A 40 1.38 1.12 2.58
C ALA A 40 0.01 1.58 2.03
N ASP A 41 -0.78 2.32 2.81
CA ASP A 41 -2.07 2.84 2.34
C ASP A 41 -1.92 3.89 1.24
N TYR A 42 -0.88 4.74 1.30
CA TYR A 42 -0.59 5.69 0.22
C TYR A 42 -0.19 4.99 -1.08
N LEU A 43 0.61 3.93 -1.00
CA LEU A 43 0.99 3.12 -2.17
C LEU A 43 -0.23 2.41 -2.78
N ARG A 44 -1.13 1.84 -1.96
CA ARG A 44 -2.39 1.26 -2.44
C ARG A 44 -3.26 2.30 -3.14
N LYS A 45 -3.38 3.52 -2.58
CA LYS A 45 -4.12 4.63 -3.22
C LYS A 45 -3.47 5.05 -4.54
N LYS A 46 -2.14 5.06 -4.62
CA LYS A 46 -1.40 5.34 -5.86
C LYS A 46 -1.67 4.27 -6.91
N PHE A 47 -1.65 3.00 -6.53
CA PHE A 47 -2.07 1.89 -7.41
C PHE A 47 -3.50 2.08 -7.93
N GLN A 48 -4.46 2.43 -7.08
CA GLN A 48 -5.85 2.64 -7.51
C GLN A 48 -5.97 3.73 -8.59
N LYS A 49 -5.06 4.71 -8.59
CA LYS A 49 -5.04 5.81 -9.57
C LYS A 49 -4.26 5.49 -10.85
N PHE A 50 -3.14 4.77 -10.75
CA PHE A 50 -2.20 4.59 -11.87
C PHE A 50 -2.05 3.15 -12.35
N ARG A 51 -2.60 2.18 -11.62
CA ARG A 51 -2.52 0.74 -11.92
C ARG A 51 -1.09 0.20 -12.04
N ALA A 52 -0.12 0.86 -11.40
CA ALA A 52 1.26 0.39 -11.33
C ALA A 52 1.38 -0.75 -10.31
N SER A 53 1.48 -1.99 -10.78
CA SER A 53 1.54 -3.19 -9.93
C SER A 53 2.63 -3.14 -8.86
N ALA A 54 3.78 -2.52 -9.16
CA ALA A 54 4.87 -2.34 -8.20
C ALA A 54 4.45 -1.56 -6.94
N ASP A 55 3.58 -0.55 -7.07
CA ASP A 55 3.06 0.19 -5.91
C ASP A 55 2.15 -0.73 -5.04
N LEU A 56 1.38 -1.62 -5.68
CA LEU A 56 0.53 -2.56 -4.96
C LEU A 56 1.34 -3.66 -4.25
N ASP A 57 2.36 -4.18 -4.91
CA ASP A 57 3.26 -5.21 -4.34
C ASP A 57 4.01 -4.67 -3.12
N GLU A 58 4.48 -3.42 -3.18
CA GLU A 58 5.11 -2.76 -2.04
C GLU A 58 4.11 -2.51 -0.89
N ALA A 59 2.88 -2.08 -1.21
CA ALA A 59 1.84 -1.92 -0.21
C ALA A 59 1.54 -3.23 0.55
N ILE A 60 1.47 -4.36 -0.15
CA ILE A 60 1.29 -5.69 0.45
C ILE A 60 2.42 -6.02 1.41
N SER A 61 3.68 -5.86 0.96
CA SER A 61 4.87 -6.15 1.76
C SER A 61 4.92 -5.31 3.05
N LEU A 62 4.59 -4.02 2.96
CA LEU A 62 4.56 -3.12 4.12
C LEU A 62 3.42 -3.45 5.08
N HIS A 63 2.21 -3.76 4.58
CA HIS A 63 1.12 -4.20 5.44
C HIS A 63 1.45 -5.51 6.17
N GLN A 64 2.13 -6.46 5.53
CA GLN A 64 2.64 -7.68 6.19
C GLN A 64 3.68 -7.34 7.27
N SER A 65 4.63 -6.45 6.96
CA SER A 65 5.62 -5.99 7.94
C SER A 65 4.98 -5.32 9.16
N ALA A 66 3.92 -4.52 8.96
CA ALA A 66 3.17 -3.91 10.05
C ALA A 66 2.47 -4.95 10.94
N LEU A 67 1.98 -6.06 10.35
CA LEU A 67 1.39 -7.17 11.09
C LEU A 67 2.41 -7.95 11.92
N ASP A 68 3.63 -8.11 11.41
CA ASP A 68 4.71 -8.79 12.14
C ASP A 68 5.17 -7.97 13.35
N LEU A 69 5.06 -6.64 13.27
CA LEU A 69 5.44 -5.71 14.33
C LEU A 69 4.33 -5.47 15.37
N CYS A 70 3.05 -5.65 15.01
CA CYS A 70 1.93 -5.43 15.93
C CYS A 70 1.52 -6.70 16.69
N THR A 71 1.50 -6.63 18.02
CA THR A 71 0.91 -7.68 18.87
C THR A 71 -0.60 -7.79 18.68
N VAL A 72 -1.15 -8.98 18.96
CA VAL A 72 -2.60 -9.23 18.90
C VAL A 72 -3.32 -8.29 19.89
N GLY A 73 -4.23 -7.46 19.38
CA GLY A 73 -5.00 -6.48 20.16
C GLY A 73 -4.66 -5.01 19.86
N HIS A 74 -3.64 -4.73 19.04
CA HIS A 74 -3.33 -3.38 18.58
C HIS A 74 -4.24 -2.95 17.41
N SER A 75 -4.78 -1.73 17.43
CA SER A 75 -5.66 -1.19 16.37
C SER A 75 -5.02 -1.27 14.98
N ASP A 76 -3.74 -0.91 14.89
CA ASP A 76 -2.98 -0.90 13.64
C ASP A 76 -2.85 -2.29 13.00
N ARG A 77 -2.99 -3.36 13.80
CA ARG A 77 -3.03 -4.74 13.28
C ARG A 77 -4.33 -4.99 12.51
N SER A 78 -5.47 -4.58 13.07
CA SER A 78 -6.77 -4.71 12.42
C SER A 78 -6.83 -3.88 11.14
N ASP A 79 -6.31 -2.65 11.18
CA ASP A 79 -6.28 -1.78 10.01
C ASP A 79 -5.38 -2.35 8.92
N SER A 80 -4.21 -2.89 9.28
CA SER A 80 -3.31 -3.54 8.32
C SER A 80 -3.92 -4.80 7.70
N LEU A 81 -4.66 -5.62 8.46
CA LEU A 81 -5.39 -6.78 7.92
C LEU A 81 -6.48 -6.39 6.93
N TYR A 82 -7.25 -5.35 7.28
CA TYR A 82 -8.29 -4.83 6.40
C TYR A 82 -7.69 -4.29 5.09
N SER A 83 -6.66 -3.45 5.19
CA SER A 83 -6.00 -2.89 4.00
C SER A 83 -5.30 -3.97 3.16
N LEU A 84 -4.74 -5.02 3.77
CA LEU A 84 -4.17 -6.16 3.06
C LEU A 84 -5.23 -6.92 2.26
N THR A 85 -6.43 -7.09 2.85
CA THR A 85 -7.58 -7.68 2.13
C THR A 85 -7.94 -6.86 0.90
N LEU A 86 -7.99 -5.52 1.03
CA LEU A 86 -8.22 -4.63 -0.10
C LEU A 86 -7.13 -4.75 -1.16
N CYS A 87 -5.85 -4.86 -0.77
CA CYS A 87 -4.74 -5.04 -1.71
C CYS A 87 -4.90 -6.33 -2.53
N PHE A 88 -5.29 -7.44 -1.90
CA PHE A 88 -5.52 -8.69 -2.62
C PHE A 88 -6.73 -8.62 -3.56
N SER A 89 -7.82 -7.95 -3.16
CA SER A 89 -8.94 -7.69 -4.08
C SER A 89 -8.48 -6.85 -5.28
N ASN A 90 -7.71 -5.79 -5.03
CA ASN A 90 -7.14 -4.95 -6.07
C ASN A 90 -6.21 -5.70 -7.04
N GLN A 91 -5.46 -6.69 -6.53
CA GLN A 91 -4.59 -7.54 -7.34
C GLN A 91 -5.39 -8.49 -8.24
N TYR A 92 -6.44 -9.11 -7.69
CA TYR A 92 -7.34 -9.98 -8.42
C TYR A 92 -8.02 -9.23 -9.58
N ASP A 93 -8.64 -8.08 -9.31
CA ASP A 93 -9.30 -7.26 -10.33
C ASP A 93 -8.34 -6.84 -11.46
N ASN A 94 -7.08 -6.62 -11.12
CA ASN A 94 -6.06 -6.21 -12.09
C ASN A 94 -5.60 -7.38 -12.98
N LEU A 95 -5.57 -8.60 -12.46
CA LEU A 95 -5.26 -9.80 -13.24
C LEU A 95 -6.37 -10.08 -14.25
N ASP A 96 -7.64 -10.06 -13.80
CA ASP A 96 -8.80 -10.21 -14.69
C ASP A 96 -8.76 -9.20 -15.85
N THR A 97 -8.43 -7.93 -15.55
CA THR A 97 -8.31 -6.88 -16.58
C THR A 97 -7.18 -7.17 -17.58
N ILE A 98 -6.07 -7.76 -17.13
CA ILE A 98 -4.94 -8.11 -18.02
C ILE A 98 -5.33 -9.29 -18.92
N GLU A 99 -5.97 -10.31 -18.37
CA GLU A 99 -6.44 -11.48 -19.13
C GLU A 99 -7.44 -11.07 -20.22
N ASP A 100 -8.41 -10.21 -19.89
CA ASP A 100 -9.38 -9.66 -20.85
C ASP A 100 -8.70 -8.92 -22.02
N LEU A 101 -7.62 -8.16 -21.74
CA LEU A 101 -6.87 -7.44 -22.76
C LEU A 101 -6.07 -8.39 -23.66
N GLU A 102 -5.45 -9.41 -23.09
CA GLU A 102 -4.71 -10.43 -23.84
C GLU A 102 -5.65 -11.25 -24.74
N GLU A 103 -6.85 -11.59 -24.25
CA GLU A 103 -7.88 -12.24 -25.05
C GLU A 103 -8.33 -11.34 -26.22
N ALA A 104 -8.61 -10.06 -25.96
CA ALA A 104 -9.01 -9.10 -26.99
C ALA A 104 -7.95 -8.93 -28.09
N ILE A 105 -6.66 -8.93 -27.75
CA ILE A 105 -5.54 -8.89 -28.71
C ILE A 105 -5.46 -10.19 -29.52
N THR A 106 -5.73 -11.33 -28.90
CA THR A 106 -5.67 -12.64 -29.57
C THR A 106 -6.83 -12.85 -30.56
N LEU A 107 -8.00 -12.26 -30.27
CA LEU A 107 -9.19 -12.36 -31.10
C LEU A 107 -9.28 -11.32 -32.24
N GLY A 108 -8.46 -10.27 -32.21
CA GLY A 108 -8.42 -9.18 -33.21
C GLY A 108 -7.41 -9.42 -34.33
#